data_AF-A0A5Q4C1Q1-F1
#
_entry.id   AF-A0A5Q4C1Q1-F1
#
_cell.length_a   1.000
_cell.length_b   1.000
_cell.length_c   1.000
_cell.angle_alpha   90.00
_cell.angle_beta   90.00
_cell.angle_gamma   90.00
#
_symmetry.space_group_name_H-M   'P 1'
#
loop_
_entity.id
_entity.type
_entity.pdbx_description
1 polymer ?
#
loop_
_entity_poly.entity_id
_entity_poly.type
_entity_poly.pdbx_seq_one_letter_code
_entity_poly.pdbx_strand_id
1 'polypeptide(L)'
;MPPVRSSKRKPPPEGFGDIEDQLLIFQNKMKDAQNKPPPTGPKHQAQWEIFQIAHTRSRYIYDLYYEKEAISKQLYEWLLKNGYADAMLIAKWKKQGYEKA
;
A
#
# COMPACT_ATOMS: atom_id res chain seq x y z
N MET A 1 -10.31 11.01 0.68
CA MET A 1 -9.42 12.14 0.34
C MET A 1 -8.00 11.59 0.25
N PRO A 2 -7.28 11.82 -0.87
CA PRO A 2 -5.88 11.42 -1.01
C PRO A 2 -5.04 12.05 0.12
N PRO A 3 -3.91 11.43 0.52
CA PRO A 3 -3.09 11.98 1.59
C PRO A 3 -2.63 13.38 1.19
N VAL A 4 -2.75 14.35 2.11
CA VAL A 4 -2.43 15.77 1.88
C VAL A 4 -1.06 15.87 1.18
N ARG A 5 -1.06 16.37 -0.06
CA ARG A 5 0.16 16.54 -0.85
C ARG A 5 0.94 17.69 -0.22
N SER A 6 1.98 17.39 0.56
CA SER A 6 2.92 18.39 1.04
C SER A 6 3.59 19.08 -0.17
N SER A 7 3.82 20.40 -0.09
CA SER A 7 4.44 21.22 -1.14
C SER A 7 5.81 20.70 -1.62
N LYS A 8 6.45 19.79 -0.87
CA LYS A 8 7.73 19.15 -1.20
C LYS A 8 7.61 17.83 -1.99
N ARG A 9 6.40 17.31 -2.25
CA ARG A 9 6.24 16.04 -2.97
C ARG A 9 6.38 16.26 -4.46
N LYS A 10 7.28 15.49 -5.09
CA LYS A 10 7.40 15.45 -6.56
C LYS A 10 6.04 15.06 -7.16
N PRO A 11 5.64 15.64 -8.31
CA PRO A 11 4.41 15.25 -8.98
C PRO A 11 4.39 13.74 -9.26
N PRO A 12 3.21 13.11 -9.28
CA PRO A 12 3.09 11.69 -9.59
C PRO A 12 3.64 11.42 -11.01
N PRO A 13 4.49 10.40 -11.18
CA PRO A 13 4.98 9.97 -12.49
C PRO A 13 3.86 9.45 -13.40
N GLU A 14 4.16 9.30 -14.68
CA GLU A 14 3.27 8.72 -15.69
C GLU A 14 2.81 7.31 -15.29
N GLY A 15 1.53 7.00 -15.57
CA GLY A 15 0.89 5.73 -15.16
C GLY A 15 0.29 5.73 -13.75
N PHE A 16 0.42 6.81 -12.96
CA PHE A 16 -0.22 6.90 -11.64
C PHE A 16 -1.76 6.93 -11.74
N GLY A 17 -2.31 7.55 -12.78
CA GLY A 17 -3.77 7.67 -12.96
C GLY A 17 -4.47 6.31 -13.02
N ASP A 18 -3.86 5.32 -13.68
CA ASP A 18 -4.45 3.99 -13.87
C ASP A 18 -4.55 3.18 -12.57
N ILE A 19 -3.71 3.50 -11.58
CA ILE A 19 -3.67 2.84 -10.28
C ILE A 19 -4.29 3.68 -9.15
N GLU A 20 -4.57 4.96 -9.40
CA GLU A 20 -5.03 5.91 -8.39
C GLU A 20 -6.35 5.46 -7.75
N ASP A 21 -7.29 4.96 -8.54
CA ASP A 21 -8.58 4.48 -8.06
C ASP A 21 -8.44 3.32 -7.07
N GLN A 22 -7.58 2.35 -7.39
CA GLN A 22 -7.33 1.21 -6.50
C GLN A 22 -6.62 1.64 -5.21
N LEU A 23 -5.65 2.54 -5.32
CA LEU A 23 -4.97 3.09 -4.14
C LEU A 23 -5.91 3.88 -3.24
N LEU A 24 -6.87 4.61 -3.83
CA LEU A 24 -7.90 5.34 -3.09
C LEU A 24 -8.85 4.40 -2.35
N ILE A 25 -9.24 3.28 -2.95
CA ILE A 25 -10.04 2.23 -2.29
C ILE A 25 -9.32 1.70 -1.06
N PHE A 26 -8.03 1.36 -1.17
CA PHE A 26 -7.23 0.90 -0.01
C PHE A 26 -7.12 1.97 1.07
N GLN A 27 -6.98 3.24 0.68
CA GLN A 27 -6.91 4.34 1.63
C GLN A 27 -8.24 4.54 2.38
N ASN A 28 -9.37 4.46 1.68
CA ASN A 28 -10.68 4.57 2.30
C ASN A 28 -10.91 3.41 3.28
N LYS A 29 -10.61 2.16 2.87
CA LYS A 29 -10.65 0.99 3.77
C LYS A 29 -9.78 1.16 5.01
N MET A 30 -8.57 1.69 4.85
CA MET A 30 -7.67 1.97 5.98
C MET A 30 -8.28 3.00 6.94
N LYS A 31 -8.87 4.07 6.39
CA LYS A 31 -9.53 5.11 7.18
C LYS A 31 -10.74 4.55 7.93
N ASP A 32 -11.53 3.70 7.29
CA ASP A 32 -12.69 3.04 7.90
C ASP A 32 -12.25 2.10 9.02
N ALA A 33 -11.22 1.27 8.78
CA ALA A 33 -10.66 0.38 9.79
C ALA A 33 -10.09 1.14 11.01
N GLN A 34 -9.49 2.32 10.79
CA GLN A 34 -8.99 3.17 11.88
C GLN A 34 -10.11 3.86 12.67
N ASN A 35 -11.22 4.21 12.01
CA ASN A 35 -12.35 4.88 12.65
C ASN A 35 -13.34 3.89 13.29
N LYS A 36 -13.25 2.60 12.98
CA LYS A 36 -14.09 1.58 13.61
C LYS A 36 -13.88 1.59 15.13
N PRO A 37 -14.98 1.53 15.91
CA PRO A 37 -14.85 1.37 17.35
C PRO A 37 -14.13 0.05 17.67
N PRO A 38 -13.37 -0.01 18.79
CA PRO A 38 -12.71 -1.23 19.20
C PRO A 38 -13.71 -2.39 19.29
N PRO A 39 -13.39 -3.58 18.74
CA PRO A 39 -14.28 -4.74 18.86
C PRO A 39 -14.45 -5.12 20.33
N THR A 40 -15.59 -5.74 20.67
CA THR A 40 -15.88 -6.24 22.03
C THR A 40 -14.92 -7.36 22.48
N GLY A 41 -14.01 -7.80 21.59
CA GLY A 41 -12.97 -8.80 21.84
C GLY A 41 -11.58 -8.21 22.14
N PRO A 42 -10.52 -9.00 21.94
CA PRO A 42 -9.15 -8.56 22.17
C PRO A 42 -8.78 -7.31 21.36
N LYS A 43 -8.15 -6.32 22.01
CA LYS A 43 -7.74 -5.03 21.41
C LYS A 43 -6.87 -5.19 20.15
N HIS A 44 -6.11 -6.28 20.04
CA HIS A 44 -5.25 -6.55 18.88
C HIS A 44 -6.03 -6.88 17.60
N GLN A 45 -7.30 -7.30 17.70
CA GLN A 45 -8.11 -7.64 16.53
C GLN A 45 -8.38 -6.42 15.64
N ALA A 46 -8.54 -5.24 16.24
CA ALA A 46 -8.64 -3.99 15.49
C ALA A 46 -7.37 -3.71 14.66
N GLN A 47 -6.20 -4.09 15.19
CA GLN A 47 -4.93 -3.90 14.48
C GLN A 47 -4.76 -4.89 13.33
N TRP A 48 -5.32 -6.10 13.41
CA TRP A 48 -5.22 -7.09 12.34
C TRP A 48 -5.83 -6.61 11.03
N GLU A 49 -6.99 -5.97 11.06
CA GLU A 49 -7.62 -5.40 9.86
C GLU A 49 -6.73 -4.34 9.20
N ILE A 50 -6.09 -3.49 10.02
CA ILE A 50 -5.13 -2.47 9.57
C ILE A 50 -3.92 -3.13 8.89
N PHE A 51 -3.33 -4.15 9.53
CA PHE A 51 -2.19 -4.88 8.96
C PHE A 51 -2.55 -5.60 7.68
N GLN A 52 -3.74 -6.21 7.59
CA GLN A 52 -4.23 -6.88 6.40
C GLN A 52 -4.34 -5.89 5.22
N ILE A 53 -4.96 -4.72 5.43
CA ILE A 53 -5.10 -3.70 4.39
C ILE A 53 -3.72 -3.18 3.94
N ALA A 54 -2.79 -2.93 4.87
CA ALA A 54 -1.44 -2.48 4.56
C ALA A 54 -0.65 -3.52 3.75
N HIS A 55 -0.77 -4.81 4.13
CA HIS A 55 -0.17 -5.93 3.41
C HIS A 55 -0.77 -6.05 2.00
N THR A 56 -2.10 -6.06 1.85
CA THR A 56 -2.76 -6.16 0.54
C THR A 56 -2.38 -5.00 -0.38
N ARG A 57 -2.30 -3.78 0.15
CA ARG A 57 -1.88 -2.60 -0.62
C ARG A 57 -0.44 -2.73 -1.11
N SER A 58 0.46 -3.22 -0.26
CA SER A 58 1.88 -3.46 -0.63
C SER A 58 2.00 -4.58 -1.66
N ARG A 59 1.18 -5.64 -1.54
CA ARG A 59 1.16 -6.77 -2.47
C ARG A 59 0.66 -6.35 -3.85
N TYR A 60 -0.39 -5.54 -3.91
CA TYR A 60 -0.88 -4.97 -5.16
C TYR A 60 0.21 -4.23 -5.94
N ILE A 61 1.02 -3.40 -5.26
CA ILE A 61 2.13 -2.67 -5.90
C ILE A 61 3.26 -3.62 -6.31
N TYR A 62 3.55 -4.65 -5.51
CA TYR A 62 4.51 -5.68 -5.85
C TYR A 62 4.11 -6.43 -7.13
N ASP A 63 2.87 -6.92 -7.21
CA ASP A 63 2.36 -7.68 -8.35
C ASP A 63 2.35 -6.82 -9.62
N LEU A 64 1.99 -5.53 -9.51
CA LEU A 64 2.03 -4.60 -10.64
C LEU A 64 3.44 -4.41 -11.23
N TYR A 65 4.48 -4.40 -10.38
CA TYR A 65 5.84 -4.18 -10.84
C TYR A 65 6.58 -5.47 -11.23
N TYR A 66 6.45 -6.53 -10.44
CA TYR A 66 7.23 -7.76 -10.59
C TYR A 66 6.51 -8.86 -11.38
N GLU A 67 5.17 -8.93 -11.34
CA GLU A 67 4.43 -9.99 -12.05
C GLU A 67 3.81 -9.47 -13.35
N LYS A 68 3.19 -8.29 -13.33
CA LYS A 68 2.45 -7.72 -14.47
C LYS A 68 3.24 -6.70 -15.27
N GLU A 69 4.35 -6.19 -14.73
CA GLU A 69 5.18 -5.12 -15.31
C GLU A 69 4.38 -3.91 -15.83
N ALA A 70 3.24 -3.62 -15.21
CA ALA A 70 2.28 -2.60 -15.66
C ALA A 70 2.69 -1.18 -15.25
N ILE A 71 3.70 -1.04 -14.38
CA ILE A 71 4.20 0.25 -13.88
C ILE A 71 5.69 0.40 -14.14
N SER A 72 6.11 1.62 -14.46
CA SER A 72 7.52 1.93 -14.64
C SER A 72 8.29 1.87 -13.31
N LYS A 73 9.59 1.59 -13.39
CA LYS A 73 10.49 1.65 -12.21
C LYS A 73 10.44 3.01 -11.50
N GLN A 74 10.32 4.10 -12.27
CA GLN A 74 10.22 5.45 -11.72
C GLN A 74 8.94 5.64 -10.90
N LEU A 75 7.80 5.11 -11.38
CA LEU A 75 6.54 5.12 -10.65
C LEU A 75 6.62 4.25 -9.39
N TYR A 76 7.18 3.04 -9.50
CA TYR A 76 7.37 2.13 -8.37
C TYR A 76 8.22 2.77 -7.25
N GLU A 77 9.38 3.35 -7.58
CA GLU A 77 10.23 4.04 -6.59
C GLU A 77 9.53 5.26 -5.97
N TRP A 78 8.74 5.99 -6.76
CA TRP A 78 7.95 7.11 -6.26
C TRP A 78 6.86 6.65 -5.29
N LEU A 79 6.18 5.54 -5.57
CA LEU A 79 5.17 4.94 -4.69
C LEU A 79 5.76 4.51 -3.35
N LEU A 80 6.94 3.87 -3.37
CA LEU A 80 7.68 3.51 -2.15
C LEU A 80 8.06 4.76 -1.35
N LYS A 81 8.59 5.79 -2.01
CA LYS A 81 9.01 7.05 -1.35
C LYS A 81 7.84 7.81 -0.72
N ASN A 82 6.64 7.68 -1.26
CA ASN A 82 5.43 8.31 -0.74
C ASN A 82 4.67 7.43 0.27
N GLY A 83 5.16 6.23 0.58
CA GLY A 83 4.57 5.35 1.59
C GLY A 83 3.31 4.61 1.13
N TYR A 84 3.12 4.43 -0.19
CA TYR A 84 2.03 3.60 -0.71
C TYR A 84 2.29 2.10 -0.54
N ALA A 85 3.56 1.68 -0.54
CA ALA A 85 3.99 0.32 -0.25
C ALA A 85 5.14 0.30 0.76
N ASP A 86 5.27 -0.81 1.47
CA ASP A 86 6.35 -1.04 2.42
C ASP A 86 7.56 -1.71 1.73
N ALA A 87 8.66 -0.97 1.64
CA ALA A 87 9.89 -1.44 1.01
C ALA A 87 10.55 -2.61 1.77
N MET A 88 10.45 -2.65 3.10
CA MET A 88 11.03 -3.71 3.92
C MET A 88 10.23 -5.00 3.77
N LEU A 89 8.90 -4.91 3.70
CA LEU A 89 8.02 -6.05 3.47
C LEU A 89 8.26 -6.64 2.08
N ILE A 90 8.33 -5.81 1.04
CA ILE A 90 8.63 -6.27 -0.31
C ILE A 90 10.02 -6.94 -0.37
N ALA A 91 11.01 -6.40 0.32
CA ALA A 91 12.33 -7.02 0.41
C ALA A 91 12.29 -8.41 1.07
N LYS A 92 11.29 -8.70 1.92
CA LYS A 92 11.06 -10.05 2.46
C LYS A 92 10.49 -10.98 1.41
N TRP A 93 9.47 -10.58 0.66
CA TRP A 93 8.87 -11.45 -0.38
C TRP A 93 9.85 -11.88 -1.47
N LYS A 94 10.89 -11.08 -1.71
CA LYS A 94 11.98 -11.43 -2.63
C LYS A 94 12.93 -12.51 -2.11
N LYS A 95 12.88 -12.86 -0.82
CA LYS A 95 13.72 -13.91 -0.23
C LYS A 95 13.01 -15.24 -0.32
N GLN A 96 13.77 -16.28 -0.70
CA GLN A 96 13.29 -17.66 -0.73
C GLN A 96 12.65 -18.03 0.61
N GLY A 97 11.42 -18.57 0.56
CA GLY A 97 10.68 -19.00 1.76
C GLY A 97 9.81 -17.92 2.43
N TYR A 98 9.82 -16.68 1.95
CA TYR A 98 8.98 -15.59 2.47
C TYR A 98 7.97 -15.06 1.44
N GLU A 99 7.76 -15.77 0.34
CA GLU A 99 6.98 -15.31 -0.82
C GLU A 99 5.51 -14.96 -0.51
N LYS A 100 4.96 -15.46 0.60
CA LYS A 100 3.56 -15.30 1.06
C LYS A 100 3.44 -14.72 2.49
N ALA A 101 4.46 -14.03 2.98
CA ALA A 101 4.56 -13.55 4.36
C ALA A 101 3.68 -12.34 4.67
#